data_AF-A0AA92K522-F1
#
_entry.id   AF-A0AA92K522-F1
#
_cell.length_a   1.000
_cell.length_b   1.000
_cell.length_c   1.000
_cell.angle_alpha   90.00
_cell.angle_beta   90.00
_cell.angle_gamma   90.00
#
_symmetry.space_group_name_H-M   'P 1'
#
loop_
_entity.id
_entity.type
_entity.pdbx_description
1 polymer ?
#
loop_
_entity_poly.entity_id
_entity_poly.type
_entity_poly.pdbx_seq_one_letter_code
_entity_poly.pdbx_strand_id
1 'polypeptide(L)'
;MSADELYLRGDIVAEPLVSGWYAWTHLISPATLAMNVVGRHLKIMASFVHAPKVHVAAVKNPKMLGGPFIDYAESRVAEVQGLIEQTRSEQARLIAFAKGVHQLNALLKRAATGAGLDDLYAQLPDCLRGYVELFYDARHQPTFRLYESLLYRSAYYDRTAQSLQLHVTQNDHRPFVLSTPRLPDATSVSVQLPFESPVLDRFFQARYEPTPVSRLADELGIAQESRALFRSFFTSEPPAARQRYQGEQARIRFFGHACLLLETRAFSLITDPVVSFPYRGANSRYTYEDLPPFIDYVLITHNHQDHVLLETLLQLRHMIGTVIVPRGGNGELQDPSLKLALQALGFKRVVELDELESLELPGGKLTGLPFLGEHADLGIRTKLCYHVAIGGWSTLFAADACIIDPQVYRHAHEIVGDIDVLYLGMECDGAPLSWLYGPLLSEPLTWEQDRSRTLSGSNFARARELVEMFGPSQVYVYAMGQEPWLNHIMAVKYTETSLPIVESNRLLDYCRERGIVAERLYCMKETFHADAAPVEA
;
A
#
# COMPACT_ATOMS: atom_id res chain seq x y z
N MET A 1 13.58 -25.99 -25.81
CA MET A 1 13.50 -25.78 -24.35
C MET A 1 13.75 -27.12 -23.68
N SER A 2 14.65 -27.15 -22.70
CA SER A 2 14.87 -28.36 -21.90
C SER A 2 13.60 -28.68 -21.07
N ALA A 3 13.43 -29.91 -20.59
CA ALA A 3 12.29 -30.26 -19.73
C ALA A 3 12.29 -29.51 -18.38
N ASP A 4 13.36 -28.80 -18.03
CA ASP A 4 13.47 -27.98 -16.81
C ASP A 4 13.23 -26.48 -17.06
N GLU A 5 13.19 -26.04 -18.33
CA GLU A 5 12.90 -24.64 -18.69
C GLU A 5 11.40 -24.42 -18.75
N LEU A 6 10.85 -23.75 -17.73
CA LEU A 6 9.42 -23.51 -17.57
C LEU A 6 9.13 -22.05 -17.21
N TYR A 7 7.87 -21.65 -17.33
CA TYR A 7 7.36 -20.33 -16.97
C TYR A 7 6.59 -20.38 -15.66
N LEU A 8 6.71 -19.37 -14.81
CA LEU A 8 5.89 -19.22 -13.61
C LEU A 8 4.44 -18.99 -14.01
N ARG A 9 3.51 -19.79 -13.47
CA ARG A 9 2.08 -19.67 -13.81
C ARG A 9 1.49 -18.33 -13.36
N GLY A 10 0.53 -17.82 -14.13
CA GLY A 10 -0.22 -16.58 -13.86
C GLY A 10 -0.90 -16.54 -12.50
N ASP A 11 -1.32 -17.70 -11.98
CA ASP A 11 -2.15 -17.85 -10.78
C ASP A 11 -1.36 -18.13 -9.48
N ILE A 12 -0.05 -17.83 -9.49
CA ILE A 12 0.81 -17.96 -8.30
C ILE A 12 0.83 -16.66 -7.53
N VAL A 13 0.28 -16.72 -6.32
CA VAL A 13 0.34 -15.66 -5.31
C VAL A 13 1.68 -15.77 -4.58
N ALA A 14 2.30 -14.62 -4.32
CA ALA A 14 3.54 -14.51 -3.55
C ALA A 14 3.35 -13.50 -2.41
N GLU A 15 2.78 -13.93 -1.30
CA GLU A 15 2.51 -13.05 -0.15
C GLU A 15 3.83 -12.70 0.55
N PRO A 16 4.21 -11.41 0.63
CA PRO A 16 5.39 -11.00 1.38
C PRO A 16 5.08 -11.00 2.88
N LEU A 17 6.00 -11.49 3.68
CA LEU A 17 5.86 -11.62 5.13
C LEU A 17 7.04 -11.00 5.88
N VAL A 18 6.74 -10.34 7.00
CA VAL A 18 7.73 -9.96 8.03
C VAL A 18 7.36 -10.68 9.32
N SER A 19 8.22 -11.59 9.77
CA SER A 19 7.99 -12.43 10.95
C SER A 19 6.63 -13.17 10.89
N GLY A 20 6.24 -13.65 9.71
CA GLY A 20 4.98 -14.37 9.50
C GLY A 20 3.74 -13.47 9.39
N TRP A 21 3.87 -12.15 9.37
CA TRP A 21 2.75 -11.22 9.13
C TRP A 21 2.80 -10.65 7.73
N TYR A 22 1.65 -10.50 7.08
CA TYR A 22 1.56 -9.87 5.75
C TYR A 22 2.27 -8.52 5.74
N ALA A 23 3.27 -8.39 4.88
CA ALA A 23 4.14 -7.24 4.84
C ALA A 23 3.43 -6.06 4.19
N TRP A 24 3.38 -4.96 4.94
CA TRP A 24 3.04 -3.63 4.46
C TRP A 24 4.10 -2.65 4.97
N THR A 25 4.08 -1.41 4.49
CA THR A 25 5.15 -0.42 4.69
C THR A 25 5.50 -0.15 6.16
N HIS A 26 4.52 -0.18 7.06
CA HIS A 26 4.75 -0.03 8.51
C HIS A 26 5.38 -1.26 9.17
N LEU A 27 5.50 -2.39 8.47
CA LEU A 27 6.29 -3.54 8.91
C LEU A 27 7.69 -3.56 8.29
N ILE A 28 7.96 -2.70 7.30
CA ILE A 28 9.30 -2.51 6.73
C ILE A 28 10.09 -1.49 7.55
N SER A 29 9.43 -0.44 8.00
CA SER A 29 10.07 0.63 8.78
C SER A 29 10.29 0.16 10.23
N PRO A 30 11.53 0.10 10.75
CA PRO A 30 11.81 -0.58 12.02
C PRO A 30 11.04 -0.04 13.24
N ALA A 31 10.85 1.28 13.29
CA ALA A 31 10.15 1.92 14.40
C ALA A 31 8.67 1.55 14.42
N THR A 32 7.96 1.66 13.30
CA THR A 32 6.54 1.29 13.22
C THR A 32 6.34 -0.23 13.29
N LEU A 33 7.31 -1.03 12.83
CA LEU A 33 7.31 -2.47 13.02
C LEU A 33 7.32 -2.81 14.53
N ALA A 34 8.21 -2.18 15.30
CA ALA A 34 8.28 -2.38 16.75
C ALA A 34 6.95 -2.08 17.45
N MET A 35 6.30 -0.98 17.06
CA MET A 35 5.00 -0.58 17.60
C MET A 35 3.89 -1.55 17.20
N ASN A 36 3.89 -2.08 15.97
CA ASN A 36 2.90 -3.08 15.54
C ASN A 36 3.11 -4.45 16.20
N VAL A 37 4.36 -4.89 16.39
CA VAL A 37 4.67 -6.15 17.11
C VAL A 37 4.02 -6.16 18.50
N VAL A 38 4.18 -5.08 19.26
CA VAL A 38 3.65 -4.96 20.63
C VAL A 38 2.18 -4.55 20.64
N GLY A 39 1.83 -3.53 19.85
CA GLY A 39 0.54 -2.87 19.87
C GLY A 39 -0.57 -3.61 19.12
N ARG A 40 -0.21 -4.50 18.18
CA ARG A 40 -1.14 -5.25 17.32
C ARG A 40 -0.90 -6.76 17.40
N HIS A 41 0.25 -7.25 16.93
CA HIS A 41 0.47 -8.68 16.68
C HIS A 41 0.36 -9.52 17.95
N LEU A 42 1.16 -9.20 18.99
CA LEU A 42 1.13 -9.93 20.26
C LEU A 42 -0.23 -9.85 20.96
N LYS A 43 -0.93 -8.71 20.87
CA LYS A 43 -2.26 -8.53 21.49
C LYS A 43 -3.31 -9.39 20.81
N ILE A 44 -3.36 -9.37 19.48
CA ILE A 44 -4.36 -10.13 18.72
C ILE A 44 -4.12 -11.63 18.86
N MET A 45 -2.86 -12.10 18.81
CA MET A 45 -2.54 -13.51 19.05
C MET A 45 -2.92 -13.94 20.47
N ALA A 46 -2.59 -13.14 21.50
CA ALA A 46 -2.98 -13.44 22.87
C ALA A 46 -4.51 -13.50 23.06
N SER A 47 -5.25 -12.59 22.40
CA SER A 47 -6.72 -12.60 22.36
C SER A 47 -7.26 -13.90 21.76
N PHE A 48 -6.70 -14.36 20.63
CA PHE A 48 -7.12 -15.61 19.98
C PHE A 48 -6.85 -16.83 20.86
N VAL A 49 -5.66 -16.93 21.47
CA VAL A 49 -5.32 -18.04 22.36
C VAL A 49 -6.27 -18.09 23.57
N HIS A 50 -6.64 -16.92 24.11
CA HIS A 50 -7.55 -16.84 25.24
C HIS A 50 -9.01 -17.18 24.88
N ALA A 51 -9.48 -16.73 23.71
CA ALA A 51 -10.88 -16.82 23.31
C ALA A 51 -11.08 -17.18 21.82
N PRO A 52 -10.62 -18.36 21.36
CA PRO A 52 -10.58 -18.69 19.93
C PRO A 52 -11.99 -18.77 19.31
N LYS A 53 -13.00 -19.19 20.08
CA LYS A 53 -14.40 -19.24 19.66
C LYS A 53 -14.96 -17.87 19.27
N VAL A 54 -14.53 -16.80 19.95
CA VAL A 54 -14.98 -15.44 19.65
C VAL A 54 -14.44 -15.00 18.29
N HIS A 55 -13.17 -15.29 18.01
CA HIS A 55 -12.54 -15.00 16.73
C HIS A 55 -13.21 -15.77 15.57
N VAL A 56 -13.42 -17.09 15.74
CA VAL A 56 -14.10 -17.92 14.74
C VAL A 56 -15.52 -17.43 14.45
N ALA A 57 -16.25 -16.98 15.48
CA ALA A 57 -17.59 -16.41 15.30
C ALA A 57 -17.56 -15.03 14.64
N ALA A 58 -16.58 -14.18 14.99
CA ALA A 58 -16.44 -12.84 14.45
C ALA A 58 -16.09 -12.85 12.96
N VAL A 59 -15.16 -13.69 12.52
CA VAL A 59 -14.77 -13.78 11.10
C VAL A 59 -15.93 -14.24 10.20
N LYS A 60 -16.87 -15.04 10.74
CA LYS A 60 -18.08 -15.43 10.01
C LYS A 60 -19.13 -14.32 9.91
N ASN A 61 -18.98 -13.23 10.66
CA ASN A 61 -19.91 -12.11 10.65
C ASN A 61 -19.41 -11.01 9.71
N PRO A 62 -20.10 -10.72 8.59
CA PRO A 62 -19.69 -9.69 7.65
C PRO A 62 -19.47 -8.30 8.28
N LYS A 63 -20.16 -7.98 9.37
CA LYS A 63 -20.03 -6.69 10.08
C LYS A 63 -18.75 -6.55 10.92
N MET A 64 -18.05 -7.66 11.14
CA MET A 64 -16.84 -7.73 11.96
C MET A 64 -15.58 -7.99 11.12
N LEU A 65 -15.74 -8.15 9.80
CA LEU A 65 -14.61 -8.26 8.87
C LEU A 65 -13.75 -7.00 8.95
N GLY A 66 -12.43 -7.17 8.84
CA GLY A 66 -11.46 -6.09 9.05
C GLY A 66 -11.15 -5.80 10.52
N GLY A 67 -11.87 -6.42 11.47
CA GLY A 67 -11.61 -6.31 12.90
C GLY A 67 -10.36 -7.09 13.37
N PRO A 68 -9.97 -6.94 14.65
CA PRO A 68 -8.79 -7.59 15.22
C PRO A 68 -9.02 -9.08 15.54
N PHE A 69 -9.50 -9.85 14.55
CA PHE A 69 -9.85 -11.26 14.69
C PHE A 69 -9.00 -12.13 13.75
N ILE A 70 -8.17 -13.00 14.33
CA ILE A 70 -7.47 -14.08 13.63
C ILE A 70 -8.47 -15.04 12.96
N ASP A 71 -8.28 -15.25 11.65
CA ASP A 71 -9.03 -16.20 10.82
C ASP A 71 -8.37 -17.58 10.82
N TYR A 72 -8.43 -18.26 11.96
CA TYR A 72 -8.03 -19.66 12.10
C TYR A 72 -9.04 -20.45 12.93
N ALA A 73 -9.11 -21.75 12.66
CA ALA A 73 -9.88 -22.68 13.47
C ALA A 73 -9.26 -22.87 14.87
N GLU A 74 -10.08 -23.27 15.84
CA GLU A 74 -9.65 -23.54 17.22
C GLU A 74 -8.50 -24.57 17.30
N SER A 75 -8.41 -25.48 16.34
CA SER A 75 -7.34 -26.49 16.28
C SER A 75 -5.93 -25.90 16.10
N ARG A 76 -5.81 -24.66 15.60
CA ARG A 76 -4.52 -23.98 15.35
C ARG A 76 -4.02 -23.18 16.58
N VAL A 77 -4.72 -23.20 17.72
CA VAL A 77 -4.37 -22.40 18.91
C VAL A 77 -2.94 -22.69 19.41
N ALA A 78 -2.51 -23.95 19.41
CA ALA A 78 -1.16 -24.30 19.85
C ALA A 78 -0.07 -23.69 18.97
N GLU A 79 -0.29 -23.60 17.67
CA GLU A 79 0.64 -22.97 16.73
C GLU A 79 0.72 -21.46 16.95
N VAL A 80 -0.42 -20.80 17.19
CA VAL A 80 -0.45 -19.37 17.52
C VAL A 80 0.25 -19.09 18.86
N GLN A 81 0.07 -19.96 19.86
CA GLN A 81 0.81 -19.86 21.12
C GLN A 81 2.33 -20.00 20.89
N GLY A 82 2.76 -20.96 20.07
CA GLY A 82 4.17 -21.09 19.67
C GLY A 82 4.69 -19.84 18.97
N LEU A 83 3.89 -19.23 18.08
CA LEU A 83 4.25 -17.99 17.39
C LEU A 83 4.40 -16.80 18.36
N ILE A 84 3.60 -16.73 19.43
CA ILE A 84 3.78 -15.72 20.49
C ILE A 84 5.15 -15.88 21.16
N GLU A 85 5.52 -17.11 21.52
CA GLU A 85 6.79 -17.41 22.18
C GLU A 85 7.97 -17.12 21.26
N GLN A 86 7.88 -17.53 20.00
CA GLN A 86 8.86 -17.21 18.97
C GLN A 86 9.01 -15.69 18.79
N THR A 87 7.89 -14.96 18.65
CA THR A 87 7.90 -13.49 18.50
C THR A 87 8.58 -12.81 19.69
N ARG A 88 8.30 -13.26 20.92
CA ARG A 88 8.94 -12.70 22.12
C ARG A 88 10.45 -12.92 22.15
N SER A 89 10.91 -14.05 21.65
CA SER A 89 12.34 -14.40 21.58
C SER A 89 13.03 -13.64 20.45
N GLU A 90 12.56 -13.81 19.21
CA GLU A 90 13.21 -13.29 18.00
C GLU A 90 13.09 -11.77 17.88
N GLN A 91 11.96 -11.19 18.32
CA GLN A 91 11.69 -9.74 18.22
C GLN A 91 11.93 -9.01 19.54
N ALA A 92 12.70 -9.59 20.48
CA ALA A 92 12.99 -9.01 21.78
C ALA A 92 13.55 -7.57 21.69
N ARG A 93 14.39 -7.31 20.69
CA ARG A 93 14.97 -5.99 20.44
C ARG A 93 13.90 -4.96 20.05
N LEU A 94 12.95 -5.32 19.19
CA LEU A 94 11.84 -4.46 18.79
C LEU A 94 10.87 -4.22 19.94
N ILE A 95 10.58 -5.25 20.74
CA ILE A 95 9.76 -5.11 21.95
C ILE A 95 10.40 -4.12 22.92
N ALA A 96 11.72 -4.18 23.11
CA ALA A 96 12.46 -3.22 23.92
C ALA A 96 12.44 -1.80 23.31
N PHE A 97 12.51 -1.68 21.98
CA PHE A 97 12.39 -0.40 21.27
C PHE A 97 11.03 0.26 21.52
N ALA A 98 9.93 -0.46 21.31
CA ALA A 98 8.57 0.05 21.54
C ALA A 98 8.38 0.52 22.99
N LYS A 99 8.87 -0.27 23.96
CA LYS A 99 8.90 0.13 25.37
C LYS A 99 9.72 1.42 25.59
N GLY A 100 10.87 1.52 24.94
CA GLY A 100 11.72 2.72 24.96
C GLY A 100 10.99 3.96 24.44
N VAL A 101 10.22 3.84 23.35
CA VAL A 101 9.42 4.95 22.80
C VAL A 101 8.39 5.44 23.82
N HIS A 102 7.70 4.55 24.53
CA HIS A 102 6.77 4.96 25.60
C HIS A 102 7.50 5.61 26.78
N GLN A 103 8.68 5.09 27.16
CA GLN A 103 9.51 5.67 28.22
C GLN A 103 10.02 7.07 27.84
N LEU A 104 10.40 7.29 26.58
CA LEU A 104 10.82 8.58 26.07
C LEU A 104 9.69 9.60 26.12
N ASN A 105 8.50 9.24 25.64
CA ASN A 105 7.32 10.10 25.76
C ASN A 105 7.03 10.49 27.22
N ALA A 106 7.10 9.53 28.15
CA ALA A 106 6.92 9.80 29.58
C ALA A 106 8.04 10.67 30.17
N LEU A 107 9.29 10.50 29.72
CA LEU A 107 10.42 11.34 30.12
C LEU A 107 10.20 12.79 29.68
N LEU A 108 9.86 13.01 28.41
CA LEU A 108 9.61 14.34 27.86
C LEU A 108 8.47 15.03 28.61
N LYS A 109 7.32 14.35 28.79
CA LYS A 109 6.16 14.89 29.52
C LYS A 109 6.50 15.32 30.96
N ARG A 110 7.42 14.61 31.63
CA ARG A 110 7.79 14.87 33.02
C ARG A 110 8.90 15.91 33.17
N ALA A 111 9.91 15.86 32.31
CA ALA A 111 11.19 16.54 32.55
C ALA A 111 11.45 17.73 31.62
N ALA A 112 10.79 17.78 30.46
CA ALA A 112 11.00 18.86 29.49
C ALA A 112 10.12 20.08 29.84
N THR A 113 10.62 20.94 30.72
CA THR A 113 9.90 22.08 31.32
C THR A 113 10.00 23.40 30.56
N GLY A 114 10.60 23.39 29.37
CA GLY A 114 10.82 24.55 28.51
C GLY A 114 12.28 25.02 28.49
N ALA A 115 13.13 24.46 29.35
CA ALA A 115 14.59 24.63 29.33
C ALA A 115 15.25 23.77 28.22
N GLY A 116 16.57 23.91 28.04
CA GLY A 116 17.33 23.08 27.11
C GLY A 116 17.15 21.58 27.35
N LEU A 117 17.16 20.77 26.29
CA LEU A 117 16.90 19.33 26.34
C LEU A 117 18.17 18.47 26.47
N ASP A 118 19.35 19.08 26.42
CA ASP A 118 20.65 18.40 26.34
C ASP A 118 20.86 17.38 27.47
N ASP A 119 20.51 17.75 28.71
CA ASP A 119 20.65 16.87 29.88
C ASP A 119 19.72 15.64 29.84
N LEU A 120 18.66 15.68 29.02
CA LEU A 120 17.75 14.55 28.85
C LEU A 120 18.35 13.44 27.98
N TYR A 121 19.35 13.75 27.15
CA TYR A 121 20.01 12.72 26.32
C TYR A 121 20.68 11.63 27.16
N ALA A 122 21.23 11.97 28.33
CA ALA A 122 21.80 11.02 29.27
C ALA A 122 20.75 10.07 29.90
N GLN A 123 19.48 10.48 29.88
CA GLN A 123 18.34 9.74 30.44
C GLN A 123 17.55 8.95 29.40
N LEU A 124 17.95 9.02 28.12
CA LEU A 124 17.31 8.26 27.07
C LEU A 124 17.40 6.75 27.33
N PRO A 125 16.31 6.00 27.05
CA PRO A 125 16.37 4.55 27.00
C PRO A 125 17.51 4.07 26.09
N ASP A 126 18.27 3.07 26.52
CA ASP A 126 19.47 2.61 25.79
C ASP A 126 19.17 2.22 24.33
N CYS A 127 17.99 1.64 24.07
CA CYS A 127 17.54 1.27 22.73
C CYS A 127 17.28 2.46 21.78
N LEU A 128 17.21 3.69 22.29
CA LEU A 128 16.96 4.90 21.51
C LEU A 128 18.18 5.82 21.41
N ARG A 129 19.23 5.58 22.20
CA ARG A 129 20.44 6.41 22.20
C ARG A 129 21.09 6.39 20.81
N GLY A 130 21.33 7.57 20.26
CA GLY A 130 21.89 7.76 18.91
C GLY A 130 20.89 7.61 17.76
N TYR A 131 19.62 7.31 18.04
CA TYR A 131 18.57 7.17 17.02
C TYR A 131 17.49 8.25 17.08
N VAL A 132 17.59 9.19 18.01
CA VAL A 132 16.57 10.22 18.23
C VAL A 132 17.17 11.63 18.30
N GLU A 133 16.38 12.61 17.90
CA GLU A 133 16.62 14.03 18.20
C GLU A 133 15.42 14.56 19.01
N LEU A 134 15.71 15.21 20.14
CA LEU A 134 14.71 15.84 21.01
C LEU A 134 14.57 17.32 20.64
N PHE A 135 13.34 17.82 20.57
CA PHE A 135 13.07 19.23 20.27
C PHE A 135 11.74 19.71 20.85
N TYR A 136 11.52 21.02 20.81
CA TYR A 136 10.22 21.64 21.07
C TYR A 136 9.55 22.02 19.76
N ASP A 137 8.24 21.81 19.64
CA ASP A 137 7.46 22.39 18.56
C ASP A 137 7.27 23.92 18.77
N ALA A 138 6.66 24.60 17.79
CA ALA A 138 6.41 26.05 17.87
C ALA A 138 5.43 26.47 18.99
N ARG A 139 4.74 25.51 19.63
CA ARG A 139 3.87 25.71 20.81
C ARG A 139 4.55 25.30 22.11
N HIS A 140 5.87 25.13 22.08
CA HIS A 140 6.69 24.74 23.22
C HIS A 140 6.34 23.36 23.78
N GLN A 141 5.75 22.47 22.98
CA GLN A 141 5.50 21.08 23.36
C GLN A 141 6.74 20.22 23.07
N PRO A 142 7.25 19.48 24.06
CA PRO A 142 8.42 18.64 23.85
C PRO A 142 8.05 17.40 23.02
N THR A 143 8.88 17.09 22.05
CA THR A 143 8.70 15.94 21.16
C THR A 143 10.07 15.43 20.69
N PHE A 144 10.06 14.41 19.83
CA PHE A 144 11.26 13.86 19.22
C PHE A 144 10.99 13.40 17.78
N ARG A 145 12.07 13.28 17.01
CA ARG A 145 12.07 12.57 15.73
C ARG A 145 13.07 11.42 15.76
N LEU A 146 12.86 10.45 14.87
CA LEU A 146 13.72 9.29 14.69
C LEU A 146 14.67 9.49 13.50
N TYR A 147 15.93 9.11 13.65
CA TYR A 147 16.85 8.99 12.52
C TYR A 147 16.59 7.68 11.77
N GLU A 148 15.55 7.65 10.93
CA GLU A 148 15.11 6.44 10.21
C GLU A 148 16.24 5.77 9.42
N SER A 149 17.07 6.57 8.73
CA SER A 149 18.23 6.06 8.00
C SER A 149 19.22 5.29 8.88
N LEU A 150 19.39 5.68 10.15
CA LEU A 150 20.20 4.92 11.10
C LEU A 150 19.49 3.63 11.52
N LEU A 151 18.18 3.67 11.73
CA LEU A 151 17.39 2.48 12.07
C LEU A 151 17.46 1.41 10.97
N TYR A 152 17.31 1.78 9.70
CA TYR A 152 17.47 0.85 8.57
C TYR A 152 18.86 0.22 8.44
N ARG A 153 19.90 0.87 8.99
CA ARG A 153 21.29 0.38 8.98
C ARG A 153 21.70 -0.27 10.30
N SER A 154 20.77 -0.41 11.22
CA SER A 154 20.99 -0.98 12.54
C SER A 154 20.45 -2.41 12.64
N ALA A 155 20.66 -3.02 13.80
CA ALA A 155 20.09 -4.32 14.12
C ALA A 155 18.56 -4.31 14.32
N TYR A 156 17.89 -3.16 14.23
CA TYR A 156 16.42 -3.07 14.23
C TYR A 156 15.79 -3.43 12.88
N TYR A 157 16.55 -3.33 11.77
CA TYR A 157 16.11 -3.78 10.45
C TYR A 157 16.63 -5.19 10.15
N ASP A 158 15.89 -6.19 10.60
CA ASP A 158 16.26 -7.60 10.41
C ASP A 158 15.72 -8.15 9.09
N ARG A 159 16.60 -8.21 8.09
CA ARG A 159 16.31 -8.80 6.78
C ARG A 159 16.04 -10.30 6.84
N THR A 160 16.53 -10.99 7.87
CA THR A 160 16.33 -12.44 8.00
C THR A 160 14.90 -12.77 8.42
N ALA A 161 14.13 -11.80 8.92
CA ALA A 161 12.72 -11.94 9.25
C ALA A 161 11.78 -11.86 8.03
N GLN A 162 12.31 -11.55 6.84
CA GLN A 162 11.55 -11.40 5.60
C GLN A 162 11.42 -12.72 4.86
N SER A 163 10.23 -13.00 4.33
CA SER A 163 9.98 -14.20 3.52
C SER A 163 8.83 -14.01 2.53
N LEU A 164 8.73 -14.89 1.54
CA LEU A 164 7.53 -15.04 0.71
C LEU A 164 6.81 -16.34 1.04
N GLN A 165 5.48 -16.30 1.06
CA GLN A 165 4.65 -17.50 1.03
C GLN A 165 4.02 -17.64 -0.37
N LEU A 166 4.42 -18.67 -1.09
CA LEU A 166 3.98 -18.95 -2.44
C LEU A 166 2.85 -19.96 -2.44
N HIS A 167 1.76 -19.69 -3.16
CA HIS A 167 0.67 -20.65 -3.32
C HIS A 167 -0.13 -20.39 -4.60
N VAL A 168 -0.83 -21.42 -5.08
CA VAL A 168 -1.77 -21.29 -6.21
C VAL A 168 -3.06 -20.68 -5.69
N THR A 169 -3.60 -19.69 -6.41
CA THR A 169 -4.97 -19.21 -6.17
C THR A 169 -5.97 -19.79 -7.16
N GLN A 170 -7.19 -20.07 -6.67
CA GLN A 170 -8.35 -20.46 -7.48
C GLN A 170 -9.61 -19.66 -7.09
N ASN A 171 -9.45 -18.65 -6.23
CA ASN A 171 -10.51 -17.75 -5.77
C ASN A 171 -9.89 -16.50 -5.13
N ASP A 172 -10.70 -15.46 -4.96
CA ASP A 172 -10.21 -14.19 -4.38
C ASP A 172 -10.18 -14.17 -2.83
N HIS A 173 -10.63 -15.23 -2.14
CA HIS A 173 -10.69 -15.25 -0.69
C HIS A 173 -9.30 -15.46 -0.07
N ARG A 174 -8.87 -14.49 0.73
CA ARG A 174 -7.68 -14.58 1.59
C ARG A 174 -7.98 -14.02 2.99
N PRO A 175 -7.33 -14.53 4.04
CA PRO A 175 -7.47 -13.98 5.38
C PRO A 175 -7.06 -12.51 5.46
N PHE A 176 -7.80 -11.73 6.25
CA PHE A 176 -7.53 -10.30 6.43
C PHE A 176 -6.11 -10.05 6.96
N VAL A 177 -5.38 -9.17 6.28
CA VAL A 177 -3.91 -9.07 6.41
C VAL A 177 -3.45 -8.47 7.74
N LEU A 178 -4.25 -7.60 8.38
CA LEU A 178 -3.85 -6.95 9.64
C LEU A 178 -4.18 -7.74 10.90
N SER A 179 -4.95 -8.83 10.77
CA SER A 179 -5.38 -9.60 11.93
C SER A 179 -4.85 -11.02 11.95
N THR A 180 -4.44 -11.57 10.81
CA THR A 180 -4.13 -13.01 10.70
C THR A 180 -2.68 -13.24 10.25
N PRO A 181 -1.80 -13.77 11.12
CA PRO A 181 -0.47 -14.20 10.70
C PRO A 181 -0.58 -15.36 9.72
N ARG A 182 0.44 -15.57 8.89
CA ARG A 182 0.56 -16.73 8.01
C ARG A 182 1.32 -17.84 8.72
N LEU A 183 0.60 -18.93 8.96
CA LEU A 183 1.17 -20.17 9.46
C LEU A 183 1.51 -21.11 8.29
N PRO A 184 2.49 -22.01 8.47
CA PRO A 184 2.76 -23.06 7.49
C PRO A 184 1.53 -23.91 7.18
N ASP A 185 1.43 -24.34 5.93
CA ASP A 185 0.40 -25.26 5.44
C ASP A 185 0.97 -26.14 4.30
N ALA A 186 0.27 -27.22 3.97
CA ALA A 186 0.75 -28.21 2.99
C ALA A 186 0.59 -27.75 1.52
N THR A 187 -0.05 -26.62 1.28
CA THR A 187 -0.35 -26.08 -0.06
C THR A 187 0.50 -24.88 -0.42
N SER A 188 1.34 -24.41 0.50
CA SER A 188 2.24 -23.29 0.29
C SER A 188 3.72 -23.69 0.34
N VAL A 189 4.56 -22.89 -0.31
CA VAL A 189 6.01 -22.98 -0.27
C VAL A 189 6.56 -21.70 0.34
N SER A 190 7.37 -21.83 1.39
CA SER A 190 8.06 -20.69 2.01
C SER A 190 9.40 -20.42 1.34
N VAL A 191 9.71 -19.15 1.10
CA VAL A 191 10.99 -18.66 0.60
C VAL A 191 11.56 -17.70 1.63
N GLN A 192 12.62 -18.10 2.33
CA GLN A 192 13.28 -17.28 3.34
C GLN A 192 14.41 -16.46 2.71
N LEU A 193 14.05 -15.36 2.05
CA LEU A 193 15.02 -14.42 1.47
C LEU A 193 14.64 -12.98 1.79
N PRO A 194 15.64 -12.09 1.98
CA PRO A 194 15.41 -10.66 2.02
C PRO A 194 14.67 -10.19 0.77
N PHE A 195 13.73 -9.27 0.94
CA PHE A 195 12.93 -8.76 -0.15
C PHE A 195 13.80 -8.15 -1.24
N GLU A 196 14.89 -7.45 -0.92
CA GLU A 196 15.83 -6.86 -1.89
C GLU A 196 16.62 -7.88 -2.73
N SER A 197 16.48 -9.18 -2.45
CA SER A 197 17.23 -10.22 -3.15
C SER A 197 16.93 -10.23 -4.66
N PRO A 198 17.95 -10.16 -5.53
CA PRO A 198 17.77 -10.25 -6.98
C PRO A 198 17.33 -11.65 -7.44
N VAL A 199 17.38 -12.66 -6.56
CA VAL A 199 16.81 -13.98 -6.84
C VAL A 199 15.29 -13.89 -6.95
N LEU A 200 14.65 -13.04 -6.14
CA LEU A 200 13.20 -12.81 -6.22
C LEU A 200 12.81 -12.13 -7.54
N ASP A 201 13.64 -11.20 -8.03
CA ASP A 201 13.43 -10.59 -9.36
C ASP A 201 13.44 -11.65 -10.46
N ARG A 202 14.41 -12.57 -10.44
CA ARG A 202 14.47 -13.68 -11.40
C ARG A 202 13.27 -14.62 -11.26
N PHE A 203 12.83 -14.90 -10.04
CA PHE A 203 11.63 -15.70 -9.80
C PHE A 203 10.40 -15.09 -10.46
N PHE A 204 10.19 -13.77 -10.32
CA PHE A 204 9.06 -13.09 -10.95
C PHE A 204 9.24 -12.89 -12.46
N GLN A 205 10.47 -12.67 -12.94
CA GLN A 205 10.79 -12.62 -14.37
C GLN A 205 10.50 -13.96 -15.07
N ALA A 206 10.59 -15.08 -14.35
CA ALA A 206 10.24 -16.41 -14.87
C ALA A 206 8.77 -16.51 -15.32
N ARG A 207 7.90 -15.57 -14.96
CA ARG A 207 6.54 -15.44 -15.52
C ARG A 207 6.57 -15.18 -17.03
N TYR A 208 7.64 -14.55 -17.51
CA TYR A 208 7.77 -14.04 -18.87
C TYR A 208 8.89 -14.71 -19.67
N GLU A 209 9.86 -15.32 -18.97
CA GLU A 209 11.04 -15.93 -19.57
C GLU A 209 11.22 -17.39 -19.11
N PRO A 210 11.53 -18.32 -20.03
CA PRO A 210 11.73 -19.71 -19.66
C PRO A 210 12.94 -19.82 -18.74
N THR A 211 12.76 -20.44 -17.57
CA THR A 211 13.77 -20.49 -16.51
C THR A 211 14.02 -21.93 -16.05
N PRO A 212 15.28 -22.37 -15.85
CA PRO A 212 15.59 -23.66 -15.26
C PRO A 212 15.09 -23.76 -13.80
N VAL A 213 13.95 -24.43 -13.60
CA VAL A 213 13.24 -24.46 -12.31
C VAL A 213 14.07 -25.10 -11.21
N SER A 214 14.87 -26.12 -11.54
CA SER A 214 15.71 -26.81 -10.55
C SER A 214 16.77 -25.87 -9.97
N ARG A 215 17.42 -25.08 -10.84
CA ARG A 215 18.40 -24.08 -10.42
C ARG A 215 17.74 -22.96 -9.63
N LEU A 216 16.59 -22.47 -10.08
CA LEU A 216 15.86 -21.42 -9.37
C LEU A 216 15.43 -21.87 -7.95
N ALA A 217 15.01 -23.13 -7.81
CA ALA A 217 14.70 -23.72 -6.51
C ALA A 217 15.93 -23.77 -5.57
N ASP A 218 17.12 -24.08 -6.10
CA ASP A 218 18.36 -24.04 -5.33
C ASP A 218 18.69 -22.61 -4.87
N GLU A 219 18.59 -21.62 -5.78
CA GLU A 219 18.87 -20.21 -5.48
C GLU A 219 17.88 -19.60 -4.47
N LEU A 220 16.62 -20.04 -4.50
CA LEU A 220 15.57 -19.64 -3.55
C LEU A 220 15.65 -20.39 -2.21
N GLY A 221 16.51 -21.40 -2.09
CA GLY A 221 16.63 -22.22 -0.88
C GLY A 221 15.41 -23.09 -0.61
N ILE A 222 14.72 -23.56 -1.66
CA ILE A 222 13.52 -24.40 -1.51
C ILE A 222 13.90 -25.76 -0.89
N ALA A 223 13.26 -26.08 0.23
CA ALA A 223 13.44 -27.34 0.95
C ALA A 223 13.12 -28.54 0.05
N GLN A 224 13.83 -29.65 0.24
CA GLN A 224 13.75 -30.82 -0.63
C GLN A 224 12.33 -31.39 -0.72
N GLU A 225 11.63 -31.42 0.41
CA GLU A 225 10.24 -31.84 0.57
C GLU A 225 9.24 -30.94 -0.18
N SER A 226 9.57 -29.66 -0.38
CA SER A 226 8.71 -28.68 -1.07
C SER A 226 9.00 -28.57 -2.56
N ARG A 227 10.09 -29.16 -3.07
CA ARG A 227 10.48 -29.03 -4.49
C ARG A 227 9.43 -29.53 -5.48
N ALA A 228 8.71 -30.60 -5.14
CA ALA A 228 7.65 -31.13 -5.99
C ALA A 228 6.48 -30.12 -6.12
N LEU A 229 6.05 -29.55 -5.00
CA LEU A 229 5.01 -28.51 -4.96
C LEU A 229 5.50 -27.24 -5.67
N PHE A 230 6.71 -26.78 -5.38
CA PHE A 230 7.30 -25.62 -6.05
C PHE A 230 7.35 -25.80 -7.59
N ARG A 231 7.77 -26.97 -8.08
CA ARG A 231 7.78 -27.26 -9.52
C ARG A 231 6.38 -27.20 -10.15
N SER A 232 5.33 -27.52 -9.40
CA SER A 232 3.93 -27.45 -9.87
C SER A 232 3.43 -26.01 -10.10
N PHE A 233 4.17 -25.02 -9.62
CA PHE A 233 3.90 -23.59 -9.84
C PHE A 233 4.34 -23.11 -11.23
N PHE A 234 4.98 -23.98 -12.00
CA PHE A 234 5.49 -23.68 -13.33
C PHE A 234 4.73 -24.44 -14.43
N THR A 235 4.76 -23.92 -15.65
CA THR A 235 4.14 -24.49 -16.85
C THR A 235 5.10 -24.43 -18.04
N SER A 236 4.96 -25.36 -18.99
CA SER A 236 5.67 -25.31 -20.27
C SER A 236 4.99 -24.41 -21.29
N GLU A 237 3.77 -23.94 -21.00
CA GLU A 237 3.02 -23.02 -21.87
C GLU A 237 3.62 -21.61 -21.78
N PRO A 238 4.06 -21.03 -22.90
CA PRO A 238 4.59 -19.67 -22.90
C PRO A 238 3.45 -18.65 -22.67
N PRO A 239 3.71 -17.53 -21.97
CA PRO A 239 2.74 -16.48 -21.78
C PRO A 239 2.45 -15.75 -23.10
N ALA A 240 1.36 -14.99 -23.12
CA ALA A 240 1.08 -14.07 -24.22
C ALA A 240 2.22 -13.06 -24.41
N ALA A 241 2.53 -12.73 -25.66
CA ALA A 241 3.59 -11.78 -25.97
C ALA A 241 3.19 -10.37 -25.53
N ARG A 242 3.97 -9.78 -24.62
CA ARG A 242 3.78 -8.40 -24.15
C ARG A 242 4.46 -7.42 -25.10
N GLN A 243 3.76 -6.34 -25.46
CA GLN A 243 4.28 -5.28 -26.33
C GLN A 243 4.02 -3.91 -25.70
N ARG A 244 4.92 -2.95 -25.93
CA ARG A 244 4.64 -1.55 -25.60
C ARG A 244 3.48 -1.06 -26.48
N TYR A 245 2.58 -0.29 -25.89
CA TYR A 245 1.49 0.34 -26.62
C TYR A 245 2.01 1.21 -27.77
N GLN A 246 1.37 1.13 -28.94
CA GLN A 246 1.79 1.82 -30.18
C GLN A 246 0.70 2.76 -30.73
N GLY A 247 -0.42 2.95 -30.03
CA GLY A 247 -1.47 3.85 -30.50
C GLY A 247 -1.10 5.32 -30.33
N GLU A 248 -1.73 6.18 -31.14
CA GLU A 248 -1.53 7.64 -31.12
C GLU A 248 -2.23 8.32 -29.93
N GLN A 249 -3.36 7.76 -29.50
CA GLN A 249 -4.14 8.19 -28.34
C GLN A 249 -3.51 7.72 -27.04
N ALA A 250 -3.59 8.50 -25.96
CA ALA A 250 -3.26 7.98 -24.63
C ALA A 250 -4.28 6.90 -24.22
N ARG A 251 -3.80 5.77 -23.73
CA ARG A 251 -4.65 4.66 -23.23
C ARG A 251 -4.61 4.62 -21.72
N ILE A 252 -5.76 4.51 -21.07
CA ILE A 252 -5.85 4.19 -19.63
C ILE A 252 -6.56 2.86 -19.44
N ARG A 253 -5.93 1.96 -18.70
CA ARG A 253 -6.51 0.70 -18.25
C ARG A 253 -6.67 0.70 -16.73
N PHE A 254 -7.90 0.48 -16.28
CA PHE A 254 -8.24 0.32 -14.88
C PHE A 254 -8.07 -1.13 -14.46
N PHE A 255 -7.11 -1.40 -13.58
CA PHE A 255 -6.78 -2.74 -13.06
C PHE A 255 -7.57 -3.09 -11.78
N GLY A 256 -8.22 -2.11 -11.15
CA GLY A 256 -9.00 -2.26 -9.93
C GLY A 256 -8.60 -1.24 -8.85
N HIS A 257 -9.54 -0.85 -7.99
CA HIS A 257 -9.35 0.09 -6.89
C HIS A 257 -8.70 1.41 -7.31
N ALA A 258 -7.43 1.68 -7.00
CA ALA A 258 -6.72 2.91 -7.37
C ALA A 258 -5.69 2.69 -8.50
N CYS A 259 -5.65 1.47 -9.07
CA CYS A 259 -4.65 1.04 -10.03
C CYS A 259 -5.06 1.40 -11.46
N LEU A 260 -4.42 2.43 -12.02
CA LEU A 260 -4.61 2.90 -13.39
C LEU A 260 -3.28 2.81 -14.14
N LEU A 261 -3.28 2.12 -15.27
CA LEU A 261 -2.14 2.06 -16.18
C LEU A 261 -2.39 3.00 -17.36
N LEU A 262 -1.68 4.12 -17.37
CA LEU A 262 -1.60 5.07 -18.46
C LEU A 262 -0.46 4.67 -19.42
N GLU A 263 -0.78 4.52 -20.69
CA GLU A 263 0.18 4.17 -21.73
C GLU A 263 0.08 5.15 -22.90
N THR A 264 1.24 5.63 -23.33
CA THR A 264 1.42 6.33 -24.60
C THR A 264 2.41 5.54 -25.45
N ARG A 265 2.66 5.97 -26.68
CA ARG A 265 3.75 5.42 -27.50
C ARG A 265 5.13 5.64 -26.87
N ALA A 266 5.29 6.70 -26.06
CA ALA A 266 6.57 7.10 -25.50
C ALA A 266 6.85 6.50 -24.12
N PHE A 267 5.83 6.28 -23.29
CA PHE A 267 6.01 5.77 -21.94
C PHE A 267 4.79 5.02 -21.37
N SER A 268 5.01 4.26 -20.32
CA SER A 268 3.99 3.66 -19.46
C SER A 268 4.11 4.16 -18.02
N LEU A 269 2.98 4.47 -17.40
CA LEU A 269 2.86 4.98 -16.04
C LEU A 269 1.72 4.25 -15.34
N ILE A 270 1.98 3.74 -14.14
CA ILE A 270 0.95 3.06 -13.33
C ILE A 270 0.79 3.76 -11.99
N THR A 271 -0.44 4.01 -11.58
CA THR A 271 -0.78 4.56 -10.25
C THR A 271 -1.11 3.44 -9.28
N ASP A 272 -0.74 3.58 -8.01
CA ASP A 272 -1.13 2.72 -6.87
C ASP A 272 -1.28 1.22 -7.23
N PRO A 273 -0.17 0.54 -7.61
CA PRO A 273 -0.26 -0.74 -8.29
C PRO A 273 -0.91 -1.83 -7.44
N VAL A 274 -2.06 -2.29 -7.91
CA VAL A 274 -2.75 -3.51 -7.48
C VAL A 274 -3.02 -4.36 -8.71
N VAL A 275 -2.53 -5.60 -8.72
CA VAL A 275 -2.67 -6.50 -9.87
C VAL A 275 -3.28 -7.82 -9.41
N SER A 276 -4.35 -8.23 -10.10
CA SER A 276 -5.09 -9.44 -9.79
C SER A 276 -4.47 -10.70 -10.43
N PHE A 277 -5.00 -11.87 -10.06
CA PHE A 277 -4.58 -13.17 -10.60
C PHE A 277 -5.69 -13.80 -11.47
N PRO A 278 -5.33 -14.52 -12.55
CA PRO A 278 -6.27 -15.25 -13.37
C PRO A 278 -6.67 -16.58 -12.71
N TYR A 279 -7.95 -16.95 -12.81
CA TYR A 279 -8.43 -18.31 -12.54
C TYR A 279 -9.78 -18.56 -13.20
N ARG A 280 -10.19 -19.81 -13.34
CA ARG A 280 -11.44 -20.17 -14.01
C ARG A 280 -12.66 -19.66 -13.23
N GLY A 281 -13.54 -18.91 -13.90
CA GLY A 281 -14.76 -18.36 -13.28
C GLY A 281 -14.54 -17.06 -12.52
N ALA A 282 -13.36 -16.46 -12.64
CA ALA A 282 -13.05 -15.13 -12.16
C ALA A 282 -13.89 -14.04 -12.88
N ASN A 283 -14.19 -12.95 -12.18
CA ASN A 283 -14.73 -11.74 -12.82
C ASN A 283 -13.72 -11.16 -13.82
N SER A 284 -14.21 -10.38 -14.79
CA SER A 284 -13.35 -9.63 -15.73
C SER A 284 -12.29 -8.86 -14.97
N ARG A 285 -11.02 -8.98 -15.34
CA ARG A 285 -9.90 -8.38 -14.61
C ARG A 285 -8.67 -8.28 -15.50
N TYR A 286 -7.83 -7.29 -15.23
CA TYR A 286 -6.46 -7.28 -15.71
C TYR A 286 -5.52 -7.93 -14.69
N THR A 287 -4.49 -8.59 -15.19
CA THR A 287 -3.54 -9.41 -14.45
C THR A 287 -2.10 -9.04 -14.81
N TYR A 288 -1.12 -9.76 -14.26
CA TYR A 288 0.29 -9.59 -14.60
C TYR A 288 0.58 -9.84 -16.10
N GLU A 289 -0.27 -10.59 -16.80
CA GLU A 289 -0.14 -10.85 -18.23
C GLU A 289 -0.51 -9.63 -19.09
N ASP A 290 -1.31 -8.73 -18.54
CA ASP A 290 -1.82 -7.55 -19.24
C ASP A 290 -0.88 -6.34 -19.13
N LEU A 291 0.16 -6.41 -18.29
CA LEU A 291 1.11 -5.31 -18.12
C LEU A 291 2.06 -5.17 -19.33
N PRO A 292 2.59 -3.97 -19.61
CA PRO A 292 3.61 -3.78 -20.63
C PRO A 292 4.90 -4.52 -20.23
N PRO A 293 5.85 -4.75 -21.16
CA PRO A 293 7.13 -5.38 -20.82
C PRO A 293 7.97 -4.54 -19.84
N PHE A 294 7.74 -3.24 -19.75
CA PHE A 294 8.41 -2.32 -18.84
C PHE A 294 7.47 -1.19 -18.42
N ILE A 295 7.59 -0.75 -17.17
CA ILE A 295 6.84 0.35 -16.56
C ILE A 295 7.82 1.48 -16.29
N ASP A 296 7.71 2.58 -17.04
CA ASP A 296 8.66 3.69 -16.92
C ASP A 296 8.50 4.42 -15.57
N TYR A 297 7.25 4.62 -15.14
CA TYR A 297 6.90 5.32 -13.90
C TYR A 297 5.85 4.56 -13.08
N VAL A 298 6.09 4.43 -11.78
CA VAL A 298 5.08 4.04 -10.79
C VAL A 298 4.79 5.26 -9.94
N LEU A 299 3.53 5.67 -9.84
CA LEU A 299 3.09 6.71 -8.92
C LEU A 299 2.43 6.06 -7.71
N ILE A 300 2.88 6.42 -6.51
CA ILE A 300 2.20 6.06 -5.28
C ILE A 300 1.60 7.34 -4.70
N THR A 301 0.29 7.37 -4.48
CA THR A 301 -0.43 8.56 -3.99
C THR A 301 -0.19 8.79 -2.52
N HIS A 302 -0.27 7.75 -1.69
CA HIS A 302 -0.05 7.86 -0.25
C HIS A 302 0.27 6.50 0.39
N ASN A 303 0.67 6.52 1.66
CA ASN A 303 1.21 5.35 2.36
C ASN A 303 0.13 4.52 3.09
N HIS A 304 -0.97 4.20 2.42
CA HIS A 304 -1.96 3.21 2.90
C HIS A 304 -1.81 1.87 2.18
N GLN A 305 -2.36 0.82 2.77
CA GLN A 305 -2.04 -0.57 2.42
C GLN A 305 -2.61 -1.00 1.06
N ASP A 306 -3.76 -0.44 0.71
CA ASP A 306 -4.49 -0.61 -0.55
C ASP A 306 -3.89 0.20 -1.70
N HIS A 307 -3.02 1.17 -1.42
CA HIS A 307 -2.25 1.94 -2.40
C HIS A 307 -0.78 1.49 -2.53
N VAL A 308 -0.23 0.92 -1.46
CA VAL A 308 1.14 0.38 -1.41
C VAL A 308 1.15 -1.12 -1.16
N LEU A 309 0.70 -1.86 -2.17
CA LEU A 309 0.63 -3.32 -2.08
C LEU A 309 2.00 -3.95 -2.37
N LEU A 310 2.76 -4.27 -1.30
CA LEU A 310 4.10 -4.85 -1.44
C LEU A 310 4.11 -6.17 -2.21
N GLU A 311 3.02 -6.94 -2.15
CA GLU A 311 2.82 -8.15 -2.94
C GLU A 311 2.87 -7.89 -4.45
N THR A 312 2.29 -6.78 -4.91
CA THR A 312 2.36 -6.38 -6.31
C THR A 312 3.69 -5.71 -6.62
N LEU A 313 4.13 -4.76 -5.79
CA LEU A 313 5.34 -3.99 -6.05
C LEU A 313 6.58 -4.90 -6.17
N LEU A 314 6.77 -5.88 -5.28
CA LEU A 314 7.91 -6.80 -5.35
C LEU A 314 7.90 -7.64 -6.63
N GLN A 315 6.71 -8.04 -7.11
CA GLN A 315 6.56 -8.76 -8.38
C GLN A 315 6.93 -7.90 -9.58
N LEU A 316 6.62 -6.60 -9.54
CA LEU A 316 6.89 -5.66 -10.63
C LEU A 316 8.30 -5.05 -10.59
N ARG A 317 9.03 -5.17 -9.47
CA ARG A 317 10.30 -4.47 -9.24
C ARG A 317 11.31 -4.64 -10.39
N HIS A 318 11.40 -5.84 -10.95
CA HIS A 318 12.33 -6.17 -12.04
C HIS A 318 12.05 -5.41 -13.36
N MET A 319 10.85 -4.86 -13.52
CA MET A 319 10.37 -4.18 -14.73
C MET A 319 9.92 -2.73 -14.48
N ILE A 320 10.24 -2.16 -13.31
CA ILE A 320 9.95 -0.76 -12.97
C ILE A 320 11.20 0.10 -13.16
N GLY A 321 11.05 1.23 -13.86
CA GLY A 321 12.07 2.25 -14.01
C GLY A 321 12.20 3.14 -12.78
N THR A 322 11.18 3.96 -12.51
CA THR A 322 11.18 4.96 -11.43
C THR A 322 9.92 4.83 -10.59
N VAL A 323 10.07 4.78 -9.26
CA VAL A 323 8.94 4.94 -8.33
C VAL A 323 8.92 6.38 -7.85
N ILE A 324 7.78 7.04 -7.98
CA ILE A 324 7.52 8.41 -7.54
C ILE A 324 6.58 8.32 -6.35
N VAL A 325 6.98 8.92 -5.24
CA VAL A 325 6.25 8.94 -3.98
C VAL A 325 6.10 10.38 -3.49
N PRO A 326 5.12 10.67 -2.62
CA PRO A 326 5.02 11.98 -1.99
C PRO A 326 6.24 12.22 -1.10
N ARG A 327 6.65 13.48 -0.96
CA ARG A 327 7.61 13.85 0.09
C ARG A 327 7.01 13.57 1.46
N GLY A 328 7.65 12.68 2.22
CA GLY A 328 7.19 12.30 3.55
C GLY A 328 7.71 13.17 4.69
N GLY A 329 7.34 12.78 5.91
CA GLY A 329 7.88 13.31 7.16
C GLY A 329 9.38 13.05 7.33
N ASN A 330 9.91 13.50 8.46
CA ASN A 330 11.33 13.44 8.78
C ASN A 330 11.55 12.74 10.13
N GLY A 331 11.05 11.51 10.26
CA GLY A 331 11.25 10.67 11.43
C GLY A 331 10.12 10.68 12.46
N GLU A 332 8.96 11.23 12.13
CA GLU A 332 7.75 11.06 12.92
C GLU A 332 7.24 9.62 12.85
N LEU A 333 6.82 9.06 13.99
CA LEU A 333 6.40 7.66 14.06
C LEU A 333 5.17 7.34 13.20
N GLN A 334 4.24 8.28 13.08
CA GLN A 334 3.02 8.10 12.28
C GLN A 334 3.25 8.25 10.76
N ASP A 335 4.39 8.80 10.34
CA ASP A 335 4.68 9.11 8.94
C ASP A 335 6.07 8.59 8.53
N PRO A 336 6.28 7.25 8.57
CA PRO A 336 7.57 6.67 8.21
C PRO A 336 7.88 6.92 6.73
N SER A 337 9.16 7.14 6.41
CA SER A 337 9.59 7.46 5.05
C SER A 337 9.31 6.30 4.07
N LEU A 338 8.33 6.49 3.20
CA LEU A 338 8.01 5.55 2.13
C LEU A 338 9.19 5.34 1.17
N LYS A 339 9.97 6.39 0.91
CA LYS A 339 11.20 6.30 0.10
C LYS A 339 12.21 5.35 0.70
N LEU A 340 12.52 5.50 1.99
CA LEU A 340 13.48 4.61 2.66
C LEU A 340 12.97 3.17 2.70
N ALA A 341 11.67 2.97 2.93
CA ALA A 341 11.06 1.64 2.88
C ALA A 341 11.24 0.99 1.51
N LEU A 342 10.88 1.66 0.42
CA LEU A 342 11.02 1.11 -0.93
C LEU A 342 12.49 0.90 -1.34
N GLN A 343 13.40 1.80 -0.96
CA GLN A 343 14.83 1.59 -1.19
C GLN A 343 15.35 0.37 -0.43
N ALA A 344 14.91 0.16 0.82
CA ALA A 344 15.25 -1.02 1.59
C ALA A 344 14.70 -2.32 0.96
N LEU A 345 13.58 -2.24 0.25
CA LEU A 345 13.02 -3.31 -0.57
C LEU A 345 13.69 -3.46 -1.94
N GLY A 346 14.80 -2.77 -2.22
CA GLY A 346 15.58 -2.95 -3.46
C GLY A 346 15.12 -2.14 -4.67
N PHE A 347 14.16 -1.22 -4.53
CA PHE A 347 13.81 -0.30 -5.61
C PHE A 347 14.96 0.70 -5.85
N LYS A 348 15.56 0.63 -7.05
CA LYS A 348 16.81 1.35 -7.36
C LYS A 348 16.63 2.86 -7.50
N ARG A 349 15.49 3.30 -8.02
CA ARG A 349 15.19 4.72 -8.27
C ARG A 349 13.83 5.09 -7.66
N VAL A 350 13.89 5.67 -6.46
CA VAL A 350 12.73 6.20 -5.75
C VAL A 350 12.90 7.72 -5.60
N VAL A 351 11.96 8.47 -6.16
CA VAL A 351 11.96 9.94 -6.21
C VAL A 351 10.81 10.44 -5.35
N GLU A 352 11.08 11.41 -4.49
CA GLU A 352 10.04 12.15 -3.77
C GLU A 352 9.62 13.34 -4.61
N LEU A 353 8.31 13.59 -4.69
CA LEU A 353 7.71 14.76 -5.30
C LEU A 353 6.95 15.53 -4.22
N ASP A 354 7.20 16.83 -4.09
CA ASP A 354 6.49 17.71 -3.16
C ASP A 354 5.24 18.35 -3.77
N GLU A 355 4.44 19.04 -2.97
CA GLU A 355 3.30 19.80 -3.50
C GLU A 355 3.77 20.86 -4.49
N LEU A 356 3.12 20.90 -5.66
CA LEU A 356 3.40 21.78 -6.80
C LEU A 356 4.77 21.59 -7.45
N GLU A 357 5.54 20.57 -7.04
CA GLU A 357 6.73 20.14 -7.77
C GLU A 357 6.31 19.39 -9.04
N SER A 358 7.07 19.59 -10.12
CA SER A 358 6.84 18.94 -11.41
C SER A 358 8.02 18.09 -11.85
N LEU A 359 7.72 16.99 -12.53
CA LEU A 359 8.68 16.13 -13.21
C LEU A 359 8.33 16.06 -14.71
N GLU A 360 9.33 16.28 -15.56
CA GLU A 360 9.17 16.19 -17.01
C GLU A 360 8.91 14.75 -17.45
N LEU A 361 7.86 14.56 -18.27
CA LEU A 361 7.54 13.30 -18.93
C LEU A 361 7.78 13.44 -20.44
N PRO A 362 8.04 12.35 -21.18
CA PRO A 362 8.08 12.43 -22.64
C PRO A 362 6.75 12.97 -23.19
N GLY A 363 6.79 14.18 -23.79
CA GLY A 363 5.60 14.84 -24.35
C GLY A 363 4.66 15.48 -23.31
N GLY A 364 5.08 15.64 -22.05
CA GLY A 364 4.22 16.12 -20.99
C GLY A 364 4.91 16.41 -19.67
N LYS A 365 4.12 16.56 -18.61
CA LYS A 365 4.60 16.78 -17.24
C LYS A 365 3.72 16.07 -16.23
N LEU A 366 4.34 15.61 -15.15
CA LEU A 366 3.72 15.19 -13.91
C LEU A 366 3.81 16.34 -12.92
N THR A 367 2.74 16.66 -12.19
CA THR A 367 2.74 17.67 -11.12
C THR A 367 2.06 17.13 -9.87
N GLY A 368 2.71 17.28 -8.73
CA GLY A 368 2.13 16.96 -7.43
C GLY A 368 1.11 18.01 -7.02
N LEU A 369 -0.10 17.62 -6.65
CA LEU A 369 -1.12 18.50 -6.09
C LEU A 369 -1.41 18.15 -4.63
N PRO A 370 -1.81 19.12 -3.78
CA PRO A 370 -2.12 18.87 -2.39
C PRO A 370 -3.18 17.78 -2.20
N PHE A 371 -2.92 16.83 -1.29
CA PHE A 371 -3.87 15.84 -0.81
C PHE A 371 -4.25 16.19 0.63
N LEU A 372 -5.53 16.40 0.91
CA LEU A 372 -6.03 16.70 2.27
C LEU A 372 -6.87 15.55 2.84
N GLY A 373 -6.93 15.46 4.17
CA GLY A 373 -7.79 14.54 4.91
C GLY A 373 -7.42 13.07 4.81
N GLU A 374 -8.40 12.21 5.11
CA GLU A 374 -8.32 10.73 5.07
C GLU A 374 -7.26 10.10 6.01
N HIS A 375 -6.40 10.89 6.64
CA HIS A 375 -5.36 10.41 7.55
C HIS A 375 -5.67 10.69 9.03
N ALA A 376 -6.96 10.71 9.38
CA ALA A 376 -7.47 10.88 10.74
C ALA A 376 -6.82 12.04 11.53
N ASP A 377 -6.55 13.17 10.87
CA ASP A 377 -5.89 14.37 11.45
C ASP A 377 -4.50 14.11 12.06
N LEU A 378 -3.83 13.03 11.67
CA LEU A 378 -2.43 12.81 12.02
C LEU A 378 -1.54 13.69 11.14
N GLY A 379 -0.43 14.16 11.70
CA GLY A 379 0.60 14.89 10.97
C GLY A 379 1.37 13.96 10.04
N ILE A 380 0.73 13.55 8.95
CA ILE A 380 1.26 12.68 7.90
C ILE A 380 1.37 13.51 6.62
N ARG A 381 2.56 13.63 6.05
CA ARG A 381 2.84 14.35 4.82
C ARG A 381 2.92 13.44 3.60
N THR A 382 3.14 12.14 3.78
CA THR A 382 3.30 11.18 2.68
C THR A 382 1.99 10.91 1.91
N LYS A 383 1.44 11.93 1.25
CA LYS A 383 0.22 11.89 0.45
C LYS A 383 0.18 13.02 -0.59
N LEU A 384 -0.18 12.69 -1.83
CA LEU A 384 -0.18 13.62 -2.97
C LEU A 384 -1.23 13.17 -4.00
N CYS A 385 -1.92 14.13 -4.61
CA CYS A 385 -2.66 13.89 -5.85
C CYS A 385 -1.73 14.10 -7.05
N TYR A 386 -1.93 13.39 -8.14
CA TYR A 386 -1.07 13.52 -9.33
C TYR A 386 -1.83 14.08 -10.51
N HIS A 387 -1.42 15.26 -10.98
CA HIS A 387 -1.85 15.82 -12.25
C HIS A 387 -0.85 15.42 -13.35
N VAL A 388 -1.35 14.82 -14.42
CA VAL A 388 -0.56 14.46 -15.60
C VAL A 388 -1.11 15.21 -16.80
N ALA A 389 -0.26 16.01 -17.45
CA ALA A 389 -0.59 16.70 -18.70
C ALA A 389 0.33 16.19 -19.82
N ILE A 390 -0.25 15.80 -20.95
CA ILE A 390 0.45 15.26 -22.13
C ILE A 390 -0.14 15.92 -23.36
N GLY A 391 0.68 16.65 -24.11
CA GLY A 391 0.18 17.48 -25.22
C GLY A 391 -0.90 18.46 -24.77
N GLY A 392 -2.09 18.38 -25.36
CA GLY A 392 -3.26 19.19 -25.00
C GLY A 392 -4.26 18.50 -24.06
N TRP A 393 -3.92 17.33 -23.53
CA TRP A 393 -4.80 16.54 -22.66
C TRP A 393 -4.24 16.44 -21.24
N SER A 394 -5.09 16.44 -20.23
CA SER A 394 -4.68 16.24 -18.84
C SER A 394 -5.65 15.43 -17.97
N THR A 395 -5.11 14.81 -16.93
CA THR A 395 -5.87 14.00 -15.97
C THR A 395 -5.40 14.27 -14.55
N LEU A 396 -6.32 14.13 -13.58
CA LEU A 396 -6.03 14.17 -12.15
C LEU A 396 -6.34 12.82 -11.50
N PHE A 397 -5.33 12.20 -10.90
CA PHE A 397 -5.46 11.04 -10.01
C PHE A 397 -5.50 11.54 -8.57
N ALA A 398 -6.70 11.61 -7.98
CA ALA A 398 -6.91 12.19 -6.67
C ALA A 398 -6.86 11.17 -5.52
N ALA A 399 -6.90 9.87 -5.81
CA ALA A 399 -7.07 8.79 -4.81
C ALA A 399 -8.14 9.19 -3.80
N ASP A 400 -7.86 9.07 -2.51
CA ASP A 400 -8.83 9.31 -1.44
C ASP A 400 -8.79 10.74 -0.91
N ALA A 401 -8.25 11.67 -1.71
CA ALA A 401 -8.17 13.06 -1.32
C ALA A 401 -9.53 13.59 -0.89
N CYS A 402 -9.52 14.16 0.30
CA CYS A 402 -10.67 14.72 0.95
C CYS A 402 -10.67 16.23 0.74
N ILE A 403 -11.69 16.76 0.06
CA ILE A 403 -11.75 18.18 -0.29
C ILE A 403 -12.27 18.99 0.90
N ILE A 404 -11.47 19.03 1.96
CA ILE A 404 -11.81 19.69 3.22
C ILE A 404 -11.84 21.21 3.06
N ASP A 405 -10.79 21.76 2.44
CA ASP A 405 -10.71 23.18 2.08
C ASP A 405 -10.61 23.33 0.55
N PRO A 406 -11.73 23.65 -0.12
CA PRO A 406 -11.72 23.88 -1.56
C PRO A 406 -10.79 25.01 -2.01
N GLN A 407 -10.41 25.97 -1.15
CA GLN A 407 -9.51 27.06 -1.55
C GLN A 407 -8.14 26.55 -1.98
N VAL A 408 -7.62 25.52 -1.31
CA VAL A 408 -6.34 24.90 -1.67
C VAL A 408 -6.37 24.40 -3.12
N TYR A 409 -7.49 23.79 -3.52
CA TYR A 409 -7.67 23.28 -4.87
C TYR A 409 -7.90 24.42 -5.89
N ARG A 410 -8.49 25.55 -5.50
CA ARG A 410 -8.61 26.72 -6.38
C ARG A 410 -7.23 27.27 -6.74
N HIS A 411 -6.33 27.37 -5.76
CA HIS A 411 -4.95 27.75 -6.01
C HIS A 411 -4.20 26.71 -6.85
N ALA A 412 -4.46 25.42 -6.66
CA ALA A 412 -3.91 24.39 -7.53
C ALA A 412 -4.43 24.53 -8.98
N HIS A 413 -5.73 24.79 -9.16
CA HIS A 413 -6.36 25.04 -10.46
C HIS A 413 -5.79 26.27 -11.17
N GLU A 414 -5.50 27.36 -10.45
CA GLU A 414 -4.81 28.54 -11.01
C GLU A 414 -3.44 28.18 -11.64
N ILE A 415 -2.81 27.09 -11.20
CA ILE A 415 -1.49 26.64 -11.68
C ILE A 415 -1.61 25.63 -12.83
N VAL A 416 -2.52 24.66 -12.72
CA VAL A 416 -2.62 23.56 -13.70
C VAL A 416 -3.72 23.72 -14.74
N GLY A 417 -4.69 24.61 -14.49
CA GLY A 417 -5.85 24.83 -15.34
C GLY A 417 -6.90 23.72 -15.24
N ASP A 418 -7.80 23.71 -16.21
CA ASP A 418 -8.83 22.68 -16.37
C ASP A 418 -8.19 21.31 -16.68
N ILE A 419 -8.92 20.25 -16.36
CA ILE A 419 -8.52 18.88 -16.68
C ILE A 419 -9.55 18.20 -17.58
N ASP A 420 -9.15 17.18 -18.33
CA ASP A 420 -10.09 16.41 -19.14
C ASP A 420 -10.75 15.28 -18.35
N VAL A 421 -9.98 14.63 -17.48
CA VAL A 421 -10.41 13.44 -16.73
C VAL A 421 -10.08 13.56 -15.24
N LEU A 422 -11.06 13.30 -14.39
CA LEU A 422 -10.90 13.22 -12.94
C LEU A 422 -11.10 11.78 -12.45
N TYR A 423 -10.12 11.22 -11.76
CA TYR A 423 -10.25 9.99 -10.98
C TYR A 423 -10.26 10.32 -9.49
N LEU A 424 -11.34 9.98 -8.79
CA LEU A 424 -11.54 10.34 -7.37
C LEU A 424 -12.12 9.18 -6.56
N GLY A 425 -11.50 8.89 -5.43
CA GLY A 425 -11.98 7.99 -4.40
C GLY A 425 -13.12 8.59 -3.60
N MET A 426 -14.17 7.81 -3.36
CA MET A 426 -15.34 8.25 -2.60
C MET A 426 -15.67 7.35 -1.42
N GLU A 427 -14.66 6.72 -0.81
CA GLU A 427 -14.82 5.97 0.44
C GLU A 427 -15.01 6.93 1.63
N CYS A 428 -16.21 7.51 1.73
CA CYS A 428 -16.52 8.58 2.67
C CYS A 428 -17.02 8.08 4.05
N ASP A 429 -16.91 6.77 4.33
CA ASP A 429 -17.27 6.13 5.60
C ASP A 429 -16.12 5.24 6.13
N GLY A 430 -14.92 5.80 6.09
CA GLY A 430 -13.70 5.09 6.45
C GLY A 430 -13.56 4.74 7.94
N ALA A 431 -12.63 3.83 8.22
CA ALA A 431 -12.36 3.30 9.56
C ALA A 431 -11.91 4.39 10.56
N PRO A 432 -12.12 4.19 11.87
CA PRO A 432 -11.62 5.11 12.90
C PRO A 432 -10.09 5.05 12.99
N LEU A 433 -9.49 6.12 13.53
CA LEU A 433 -8.05 6.28 13.68
C LEU A 433 -7.35 5.05 14.26
N SER A 434 -7.88 4.50 15.35
CA SER A 434 -7.28 3.38 16.08
C SER A 434 -7.14 2.10 15.24
N TRP A 435 -7.97 1.94 14.19
CA TRP A 435 -7.97 0.76 13.34
C TRP A 435 -6.61 0.56 12.65
N LEU A 436 -6.07 1.62 12.04
CA LEU A 436 -4.77 1.60 11.36
C LEU A 436 -3.64 2.08 12.28
N TYR A 437 -3.80 3.26 12.87
CA TYR A 437 -2.73 3.97 13.56
C TYR A 437 -2.69 3.75 15.08
N GLY A 438 -3.67 3.04 15.64
CA GLY A 438 -3.77 2.78 17.08
C GLY A 438 -2.48 2.26 17.74
N PRO A 439 -1.74 1.31 17.14
CA PRO A 439 -0.47 0.83 17.69
C PRO A 439 0.61 1.91 17.84
N LEU A 440 0.52 3.02 17.09
CA LEU A 440 1.52 4.09 17.09
C LEU A 440 1.26 5.15 18.15
N LEU A 441 0.06 5.16 18.75
CA LEU A 441 -0.31 6.17 19.74
C LEU A 441 0.40 5.93 21.07
N SER A 442 0.92 7.02 21.65
CA SER A 442 1.53 7.02 22.97
C SER A 442 0.51 7.10 24.11
N GLU A 443 -0.68 7.62 23.84
CA GLU A 443 -1.77 7.79 24.80
C GLU A 443 -3.09 7.22 24.24
N PRO A 444 -3.97 6.66 25.09
CA PRO A 444 -5.27 6.17 24.66
C PRO A 444 -6.21 7.32 24.26
N LEU A 445 -7.05 7.08 23.25
CA LEU A 445 -8.13 7.98 22.87
C LEU A 445 -9.41 7.64 23.63
N THR A 446 -10.26 8.64 23.87
CA THR A 446 -11.65 8.36 24.19
C THR A 446 -12.37 7.78 22.98
N TRP A 447 -13.45 7.03 23.20
CA TRP A 447 -14.25 6.46 22.11
C TRP A 447 -14.78 7.52 21.13
N GLU A 448 -15.17 8.69 21.64
CA GLU A 448 -15.66 9.80 20.82
C GLU A 448 -14.56 10.42 19.96
N GLN A 449 -13.35 10.59 20.53
CA GLN A 449 -12.19 11.07 19.78
C GLN A 449 -11.79 10.09 18.67
N ASP A 450 -11.81 8.79 18.96
CA ASP A 450 -11.43 7.77 18.00
C ASP A 450 -12.42 7.69 16.81
N ARG A 451 -13.72 7.79 17.09
CA ARG A 451 -14.76 7.72 16.05
C ARG A 451 -14.97 8.99 15.24
N SER A 452 -14.55 10.15 15.77
CA SER A 452 -14.63 11.42 15.04
C SER A 452 -13.45 11.63 14.09
N ARG A 453 -12.35 10.89 14.26
CA ARG A 453 -11.15 10.95 13.44
C ARG A 453 -11.07 9.71 12.56
N THR A 454 -11.42 9.86 11.28
CA THR A 454 -11.62 8.72 10.38
C THR A 454 -10.70 8.76 9.17
N LEU A 455 -10.59 7.59 8.52
CA LEU A 455 -9.91 7.42 7.24
C LEU A 455 -10.86 7.67 6.06
N SER A 456 -11.63 8.75 6.13
CA SER A 456 -12.70 9.02 5.15
C SER A 456 -12.23 9.92 4.01
N GLY A 457 -12.45 9.45 2.78
CA GLY A 457 -12.28 10.21 1.55
C GLY A 457 -13.42 11.21 1.29
N SER A 458 -13.62 11.55 0.03
CA SER A 458 -14.60 12.57 -0.39
C SER A 458 -16.03 12.03 -0.47
N ASN A 459 -16.98 12.77 0.11
CA ASN A 459 -18.41 12.58 -0.13
C ASN A 459 -18.88 13.37 -1.36
N PHE A 460 -20.18 13.35 -1.67
CA PHE A 460 -20.73 14.06 -2.84
C PHE A 460 -20.41 15.56 -2.82
N ALA A 461 -20.64 16.23 -1.69
CA ALA A 461 -20.48 17.67 -1.60
C ALA A 461 -19.02 18.09 -1.89
N ARG A 462 -18.06 17.33 -1.36
CA ARG A 462 -16.62 17.54 -1.58
C ARG A 462 -16.22 17.25 -3.03
N ALA A 463 -16.66 16.12 -3.57
CA ALA A 463 -16.35 15.72 -4.93
C ALA A 463 -16.91 16.70 -5.97
N ARG A 464 -18.12 17.22 -5.74
CA ARG A 464 -18.76 18.21 -6.61
C ARG A 464 -17.91 19.48 -6.76
N GLU A 465 -17.28 19.96 -5.68
CA GLU A 465 -16.43 21.16 -5.73
C GLU A 465 -15.24 20.96 -6.68
N LEU A 466 -14.62 19.77 -6.71
CA LEU A 466 -13.55 19.48 -7.69
C LEU A 466 -14.07 19.49 -9.12
N VAL A 467 -15.24 18.88 -9.37
CA VAL A 467 -15.85 18.85 -10.71
C VAL A 467 -16.18 20.26 -11.19
N GLU A 468 -16.77 21.10 -10.33
CA GLU A 468 -17.08 22.49 -10.67
C GLU A 468 -15.82 23.34 -10.92
N MET A 469 -14.74 23.05 -10.21
CA MET A 469 -13.51 23.83 -10.24
C MET A 469 -12.60 23.48 -11.42
N PHE A 470 -12.39 22.19 -11.68
CA PHE A 470 -11.48 21.73 -12.74
C PHE A 470 -12.15 21.48 -14.09
N GLY A 471 -13.48 21.56 -14.15
CA GLY A 471 -14.24 21.44 -15.40
C GLY A 471 -14.04 20.15 -16.22
N PRO A 472 -13.93 18.95 -15.61
CA PRO A 472 -13.64 17.73 -16.36
C PRO A 472 -14.74 17.34 -17.34
N SER A 473 -14.34 16.83 -18.50
CA SER A 473 -15.25 16.18 -19.45
C SER A 473 -15.63 14.76 -19.03
N GLN A 474 -14.79 14.11 -18.21
CA GLN A 474 -15.00 12.76 -17.69
C GLN A 474 -14.67 12.66 -16.20
N VAL A 475 -15.52 11.98 -15.43
CA VAL A 475 -15.35 11.75 -13.99
C VAL A 475 -15.49 10.26 -13.70
N TYR A 476 -14.46 9.67 -13.11
CA TYR A 476 -14.43 8.29 -12.70
C TYR A 476 -14.30 8.18 -11.19
N VAL A 477 -15.32 7.60 -10.55
CA VAL A 477 -15.22 7.20 -9.15
C VAL A 477 -14.46 5.88 -9.09
N TYR A 478 -13.30 5.89 -8.44
CA TYR A 478 -12.44 4.71 -8.25
C TYR A 478 -12.08 4.55 -6.77
N ALA A 479 -11.06 3.77 -6.43
CA ALA A 479 -10.57 3.55 -5.05
C ALA A 479 -11.65 3.10 -4.06
N MET A 480 -12.70 2.42 -4.54
CA MET A 480 -13.80 1.99 -3.69
C MET A 480 -13.52 0.64 -3.01
N GLY A 481 -12.48 -0.11 -3.39
CA GLY A 481 -12.21 -1.41 -2.74
C GLY A 481 -13.28 -2.48 -2.99
N GLN A 482 -14.02 -2.37 -4.10
CA GLN A 482 -15.13 -3.26 -4.44
C GLN A 482 -14.65 -4.56 -5.07
N GLU A 483 -13.45 -4.55 -5.62
CA GLU A 483 -12.87 -5.67 -6.33
C GLU A 483 -12.66 -6.86 -5.38
N PRO A 484 -13.14 -8.06 -5.72
CA PRO A 484 -13.08 -9.17 -4.77
C PRO A 484 -11.66 -9.58 -4.37
N TRP A 485 -10.67 -9.36 -5.24
CA TRP A 485 -9.25 -9.65 -4.95
C TRP A 485 -8.63 -8.75 -3.88
N LEU A 486 -9.32 -7.67 -3.47
CA LEU A 486 -8.89 -6.76 -2.40
C LEU A 486 -9.55 -7.02 -1.04
N ASN A 487 -10.48 -7.97 -0.95
CA ASN A 487 -11.21 -8.26 0.30
C ASN A 487 -10.29 -8.54 1.50
N HIS A 488 -9.13 -9.14 1.27
CA HIS A 488 -8.15 -9.41 2.31
C HIS A 488 -7.37 -8.18 2.79
N ILE A 489 -7.36 -7.07 2.04
CA ILE A 489 -6.73 -5.79 2.41
C ILE A 489 -7.73 -4.83 3.02
N MET A 490 -8.92 -4.71 2.42
CA MET A 490 -9.90 -3.68 2.82
C MET A 490 -11.03 -4.25 3.68
N ALA A 491 -11.37 -5.53 3.51
CA ALA A 491 -12.49 -6.19 4.19
C ALA A 491 -13.85 -5.48 4.03
N VAL A 492 -14.04 -4.77 2.91
CA VAL A 492 -15.24 -3.99 2.63
C VAL A 492 -16.24 -4.79 1.80
N LYS A 493 -17.52 -4.68 2.14
CA LYS A 493 -18.63 -5.20 1.34
C LYS A 493 -19.81 -4.24 1.37
N TYR A 494 -19.97 -3.47 0.30
CA TYR A 494 -21.07 -2.52 0.21
C TYR A 494 -22.41 -3.17 -0.10
N THR A 495 -23.45 -2.44 0.28
CA THR A 495 -24.82 -2.58 -0.21
C THR A 495 -25.22 -1.30 -0.92
N GLU A 496 -26.34 -1.31 -1.64
CA GLU A 496 -26.89 -0.10 -2.29
C GLU A 496 -27.16 1.05 -1.31
N THR A 497 -27.32 0.73 -0.02
CA THR A 497 -27.56 1.68 1.07
C THR A 497 -26.29 2.11 1.81
N SER A 498 -25.12 1.57 1.46
CA SER A 498 -23.85 2.01 2.04
C SER A 498 -23.60 3.47 1.67
N LEU A 499 -23.16 4.29 2.64
CA LEU A 499 -22.99 5.73 2.44
C LEU A 499 -22.06 6.06 1.24
N PRO A 500 -20.89 5.39 1.06
CA PRO A 500 -20.04 5.60 -0.11
C PRO A 500 -20.75 5.33 -1.45
N ILE A 501 -21.67 4.35 -1.49
CA ILE A 501 -22.46 4.01 -2.69
C ILE A 501 -23.49 5.09 -2.99
N VAL A 502 -24.20 5.55 -1.96
CA VAL A 502 -25.20 6.62 -2.07
C VAL A 502 -24.56 7.93 -2.52
N GLU A 503 -23.46 8.33 -1.88
CA GLU A 503 -22.76 9.58 -2.18
C GLU A 503 -22.14 9.58 -3.57
N SER A 504 -21.53 8.47 -4.00
CA SER A 504 -21.01 8.35 -5.37
C SER A 504 -22.13 8.35 -6.42
N ASN A 505 -23.28 7.69 -6.17
CA ASN A 505 -24.42 7.76 -7.09
C ASN A 505 -24.88 9.22 -7.30
N ARG A 506 -24.95 10.02 -6.23
CA ARG A 506 -25.29 11.45 -6.32
C ARG A 506 -24.31 12.23 -7.21
N LEU A 507 -23.02 11.94 -7.13
CA LEU A 507 -22.02 12.56 -8.00
C LEU A 507 -22.22 12.18 -9.46
N LEU A 508 -22.43 10.88 -9.73
CA LEU A 508 -22.65 10.39 -11.09
C LEU A 508 -23.87 11.04 -11.73
N ASP A 509 -24.97 11.16 -11.00
CA ASP A 509 -26.19 11.81 -11.49
C ASP A 509 -25.97 13.31 -11.74
N TYR A 510 -25.30 14.01 -10.81
CA TYR A 510 -24.92 15.41 -10.96
C TYR A 510 -24.11 15.68 -12.24
N CYS A 511 -23.14 14.81 -12.53
CA CYS A 511 -22.31 14.90 -13.74
C CYS A 511 -23.13 14.65 -15.02
N ARG A 512 -23.97 13.62 -15.04
CA ARG A 512 -24.80 13.27 -16.20
C ARG A 512 -25.78 14.38 -16.58
N GLU A 513 -26.39 15.02 -15.59
CA GLU A 513 -27.29 16.17 -15.80
C GLU A 513 -26.59 17.36 -16.48
N ARG A 514 -25.25 17.41 -16.42
CA ARG A 514 -24.40 18.47 -17.00
C ARG A 514 -23.67 18.02 -18.26
N GLY A 515 -23.95 16.82 -18.78
CA GLY A 515 -23.29 16.29 -19.96
C GLY A 515 -21.86 15.82 -19.74
N ILE A 516 -21.44 15.62 -18.48
CA ILE A 516 -20.13 15.06 -18.12
C ILE A 516 -20.25 13.53 -18.13
N VAL A 517 -19.30 12.86 -18.78
CA VAL A 517 -19.26 11.38 -18.76
C VAL A 517 -18.88 10.93 -17.35
N ALA A 518 -19.73 10.15 -16.70
CA ALA A 518 -19.48 9.74 -15.32
C ALA A 518 -19.81 8.27 -15.05
N GLU A 519 -18.86 7.59 -14.41
CA GLU A 519 -18.96 6.17 -14.05
C GLU A 519 -18.22 5.85 -12.76
N ARG A 520 -18.78 4.95 -11.96
CA ARG A 520 -18.03 4.28 -10.88
C ARG A 520 -17.39 3.03 -11.45
N LEU A 521 -16.06 2.99 -11.45
CA LEU A 521 -15.28 1.89 -11.99
C LEU A 521 -15.44 0.64 -11.13
N TYR A 522 -15.48 -0.51 -11.77
CA TYR A 522 -15.54 -1.82 -11.13
C TYR A 522 -14.85 -2.85 -12.01
N CYS A 523 -14.03 -3.70 -11.41
CA CYS A 523 -13.30 -4.77 -12.09
C CYS A 523 -12.25 -4.26 -13.09
N MET A 524 -12.62 -4.08 -14.37
CA MET A 524 -11.70 -3.58 -15.39
C MET A 524 -12.39 -2.65 -16.38
N LYS A 525 -11.64 -1.69 -16.89
CA LYS A 525 -12.08 -0.75 -17.94
C LYS A 525 -10.88 -0.32 -18.79
N GLU A 526 -11.13 -0.05 -20.06
CA GLU A 526 -10.17 0.55 -20.99
C GLU A 526 -10.79 1.81 -21.59
N THR A 527 -10.03 2.90 -21.60
CA THR A 527 -10.41 4.19 -22.21
C THR A 527 -9.26 4.72 -23.06
N PHE A 528 -9.61 5.52 -24.06
CA PHE A 528 -8.68 6.18 -24.97
C PHE A 528 -8.93 7.68 -24.95
N HIS A 529 -7.85 8.46 -24.90
CA HIS A 529 -7.86 9.91 -24.74
C HIS A 529 -7.00 10.57 -25.83
N ALA A 530 -7.20 11.86 -26.09
CA ALA A 530 -6.71 12.57 -27.28
C ALA A 530 -5.19 12.41 -27.56
N ASP A 531 -4.78 12.76 -28.78
CA ASP A 531 -3.45 12.47 -29.33
C ASP A 531 -2.32 12.94 -28.40
N ALA A 532 -1.54 11.97 -27.91
CA ALA A 532 -0.33 12.19 -27.13
C ALA A 532 0.91 12.42 -28.03
N ALA A 533 0.70 12.62 -29.33
CA ALA A 533 1.76 12.93 -30.26
C ALA A 533 2.40 14.27 -29.88
N PRO A 534 3.74 14.37 -29.80
CA PRO A 534 4.39 15.65 -29.57
C PRO A 534 3.99 16.61 -30.68
N VAL A 535 3.55 17.81 -30.32
CA VAL A 535 3.52 18.93 -31.26
C VAL A 535 4.96 19.07 -31.75
N GLU A 536 5.22 18.73 -33.02
CA GLU A 536 6.54 18.95 -33.63
C GLU A 536 6.92 20.42 -33.41
N ALA A 537 8.11 20.63 -32.83
CA ALA A 537 8.63 21.94 -32.46
C ALA A 537 8.92 22.83 -33.67
#